data_AF-A0A841VTV9-F1
#
_entry.id   AF-A0A841VTV9-F1
#
_cell.length_a   1.000
_cell.length_b   1.000
_cell.length_c   1.000
_cell.angle_alpha   90.00
_cell.angle_beta   90.00
_cell.angle_gamma   90.00
#
_symmetry.space_group_name_H-M   'P 1'
#
loop_
_entity.id
_entity.type
_entity.pdbx_description
1 polymer ?
#
loop_
_entity_poly.entity_id
_entity_poly.type
_entity_poly.pdbx_seq_one_letter_code
_entity_poly.pdbx_strand_id
1 'polypeptide(L)'
;SNIYYEITEKLRDRNDIASQSVLNQLKSENVAIVNEAQQNPRNLAKWLYENQGEMRFGSENRLFLVLIDTNDFSSSWKLKRNLDLLTPTINTFLDAFSSKQISDLKMNFNYPGKPQTFSALTDVIFVVK
;
A
#
# COMPACT_ATOMS: atom_id res chain seq x y z
N SER A 1 11.08 -8.39 10.84
CA SER A 1 11.23 -6.93 11.07
C SER A 1 12.56 -6.48 11.65
N ASN A 2 13.27 -7.24 12.49
CA ASN A 2 14.51 -6.72 13.12
C ASN A 2 15.74 -6.74 12.17
N ILE A 3 15.90 -7.83 11.41
CA ILE A 3 17.07 -8.05 10.53
C ILE A 3 17.14 -7.05 9.37
N TYR A 4 16.02 -6.73 8.71
CA TYR A 4 16.00 -5.77 7.60
C TYR A 4 16.47 -4.38 8.05
N TYR A 5 15.91 -3.90 9.16
CA TYR A 5 16.30 -2.62 9.75
C TYR A 5 17.79 -2.60 10.11
N GLU A 6 18.28 -3.64 10.79
CA GLU A 6 19.68 -3.76 11.17
C GLU A 6 20.62 -3.78 9.94
N ILE A 7 20.23 -4.48 8.87
CA ILE A 7 20.99 -4.50 7.61
C ILE A 7 21.02 -3.11 6.98
N THR A 8 19.86 -2.43 6.87
CA THR A 8 19.81 -1.11 6.25
C THR A 8 20.60 -0.06 7.03
N GLU A 9 20.57 -0.11 8.36
CA GLU A 9 21.35 0.80 9.20
C GLU A 9 22.85 0.50 9.10
N LYS A 10 23.27 -0.78 9.12
CA LYS A 10 24.69 -1.14 8.90
C LYS A 10 25.22 -0.72 7.53
N LEU A 11 24.40 -0.80 6.49
CA LEU A 11 24.76 -0.32 5.15
C LEU A 11 24.89 1.21 5.12
N ARG A 12 23.98 1.93 5.80
CA ARG A 12 24.08 3.39 5.95
C ARG A 12 25.33 3.80 6.73
N ASP A 13 25.65 3.10 7.82
CA ASP A 13 26.82 3.37 8.66
C ASP A 13 28.14 3.13 7.92
N ARG A 14 28.23 2.09 7.09
CA ARG A 14 29.42 1.82 6.27
C ARG A 14 29.66 2.92 5.23
N ASN A 15 28.59 3.48 4.66
CA ASN A 15 28.62 4.59 3.72
C ASN A 15 29.59 4.45 2.53
N ASP A 16 29.96 3.22 2.16
CA ASP A 16 30.79 2.95 1.00
C ASP A 16 29.96 2.89 -0.29
N ILE A 17 30.63 2.95 -1.45
CA ILE A 17 29.98 2.98 -2.77
C ILE A 17 29.07 1.76 -2.97
N ALA A 18 29.49 0.56 -2.53
CA ALA A 18 28.69 -0.64 -2.69
C ALA A 18 27.44 -0.61 -1.81
N SER A 19 27.58 -0.18 -0.54
CA SER A 19 26.45 -0.01 0.37
C SER A 19 25.43 1.02 -0.14
N GLN A 20 25.89 2.16 -0.65
CA GLN A 20 25.02 3.17 -1.26
C GLN A 20 24.34 2.66 -2.54
N SER A 21 25.05 1.88 -3.37
CA SER A 21 24.46 1.25 -4.56
C SER A 21 23.32 0.29 -4.19
N VAL A 22 23.50 -0.54 -3.16
CA VAL A 22 22.46 -1.46 -2.68
C VAL A 22 21.25 -0.70 -2.14
N LEU A 23 21.47 0.34 -1.33
CA LEU A 23 20.36 1.16 -0.81
C LEU A 23 19.59 1.87 -1.93
N ASN A 24 20.29 2.40 -2.93
CA ASN A 24 19.67 3.03 -4.10
C ASN A 24 18.90 2.02 -4.96
N GLN A 25 19.44 0.81 -5.14
CA GLN A 25 18.74 -0.26 -5.84
C GLN A 25 17.45 -0.63 -5.10
N LEU A 26 17.51 -0.89 -3.79
CA LEU A 26 16.32 -1.17 -2.98
C LEU A 26 15.28 -0.05 -3.06
N LYS A 27 15.72 1.21 -3.02
CA LYS A 27 14.82 2.36 -3.20
C LYS A 27 14.15 2.34 -4.57
N SER A 28 14.91 2.08 -5.64
CA SER A 28 14.38 2.04 -7.00
C SER A 28 13.37 0.90 -7.20
N GLU A 29 13.63 -0.28 -6.65
CA GLU A 29 12.73 -1.43 -6.69
C GLU A 29 11.44 -1.14 -5.93
N ASN A 30 11.54 -0.55 -4.73
CA ASN A 30 10.37 -0.14 -3.95
C ASN A 30 9.51 0.88 -4.72
N VAL A 31 10.12 1.88 -5.35
CA VAL A 31 9.38 2.86 -6.18
C VAL A 31 8.70 2.18 -7.37
N ALA A 32 9.36 1.21 -8.03
CA ALA A 32 8.78 0.46 -9.13
C ALA A 32 7.55 -0.34 -8.67
N ILE A 33 7.62 -1.02 -7.52
CA ILE A 33 6.48 -1.75 -6.92
C ILE A 33 5.32 -0.81 -6.63
N VAL A 34 5.60 0.38 -6.09
CA VAL A 34 4.55 1.39 -5.81
C VAL A 34 3.87 1.84 -7.09
N ASN A 35 4.63 2.13 -8.15
CA ASN A 35 4.09 2.50 -9.44
C ASN A 35 3.22 1.38 -10.04
N GLU A 36 3.69 0.12 -9.96
CA GLU A 36 2.91 -1.04 -10.43
C GLU A 36 1.59 -1.18 -9.65
N ALA A 37 1.63 -0.98 -8.33
CA ALA A 37 0.45 -1.04 -7.47
C ALA A 37 -0.54 0.11 -7.76
N GLN A 38 -0.04 1.31 -8.08
CA GLN A 38 -0.88 2.44 -8.50
C GLN A 38 -1.52 2.22 -9.87
N GLN A 39 -0.82 1.55 -10.80
CA GLN A 39 -1.38 1.15 -12.10
C GLN A 39 -2.40 0.01 -11.98
N ASN A 40 -2.23 -0.86 -10.99
CA ASN A 40 -3.07 -2.04 -10.76
C ASN A 40 -3.68 -2.05 -9.35
N PRO A 41 -4.46 -1.01 -8.96
CA PRO A 41 -4.97 -0.85 -7.60
C PRO A 41 -5.88 -2.01 -7.17
N ARG A 42 -6.58 -2.63 -8.12
CA ARG A 42 -7.45 -3.79 -7.91
C ARG A 42 -6.67 -5.04 -7.50
N ASN A 43 -5.48 -5.25 -8.04
CA ASN A 43 -4.62 -6.37 -7.66
C ASN A 43 -4.10 -6.19 -6.24
N LEU A 44 -3.71 -4.97 -5.87
CA LEU A 44 -3.33 -4.65 -4.50
C LEU A 44 -4.50 -4.87 -3.54
N ALA A 45 -5.69 -4.35 -3.86
CA ALA A 45 -6.87 -4.53 -3.03
C ALA A 45 -7.19 -6.02 -2.84
N LYS A 46 -7.14 -6.82 -3.90
CA LYS A 46 -7.34 -8.27 -3.81
C LYS A 46 -6.33 -8.89 -2.86
N TRP A 47 -5.04 -8.61 -3.04
CA TRP A 47 -3.99 -9.11 -2.19
C TRP A 47 -4.20 -8.72 -0.71
N LEU A 48 -4.65 -7.49 -0.43
CA LEU A 48 -4.95 -7.03 0.93
C LEU A 48 -6.10 -7.80 1.61
N TYR A 49 -7.12 -8.21 0.84
CA TYR A 49 -8.17 -9.08 1.35
C TYR A 49 -7.76 -10.55 1.47
N GLU A 50 -6.88 -11.05 0.61
CA GLU A 50 -6.41 -12.45 0.70
C GLU A 50 -5.41 -12.65 1.85
N ASN A 51 -4.64 -11.60 2.18
CA ASN A 51 -3.59 -11.62 3.20
C ASN A 51 -3.98 -10.90 4.50
N GLN A 52 -5.29 -10.73 4.74
CA GLN A 52 -5.77 -10.18 6.02
C GLN A 52 -5.48 -11.15 7.17
N GLY A 53 -5.17 -10.64 8.35
CA GLY A 53 -4.97 -11.48 9.54
C GLY A 53 -6.28 -12.18 9.93
N GLU A 54 -6.19 -13.42 10.42
CA GLU A 54 -7.36 -14.27 10.70
C GLU A 54 -8.39 -13.62 11.64
N MET A 55 -7.93 -12.92 12.69
CA MET A 55 -8.80 -12.18 13.61
C MET A 55 -9.48 -10.95 12.99
N ARG A 56 -9.02 -10.49 11.83
CA ARG A 56 -9.57 -9.37 11.06
C ARG A 56 -10.19 -9.84 9.75
N PHE A 57 -10.34 -11.15 9.59
CA PHE A 57 -10.95 -11.71 8.41
C PHE A 57 -12.40 -11.23 8.30
N GLY A 58 -12.69 -10.59 7.18
CA GLY A 58 -14.03 -10.19 6.84
C GLY A 58 -14.16 -9.84 5.36
N SER A 59 -15.39 -9.94 4.86
CA SER A 59 -15.78 -9.61 3.49
C SER A 59 -16.61 -8.33 3.42
N GLU A 60 -16.48 -7.46 4.42
CA GLU A 60 -17.09 -6.14 4.39
C GLU A 60 -16.43 -5.25 3.32
N ASN A 61 -17.18 -4.23 2.90
CA ASN A 61 -16.70 -3.22 1.97
C ASN A 61 -15.61 -2.38 2.66
N ARG A 62 -14.44 -2.24 2.02
CA ARG A 62 -13.31 -1.50 2.57
C ARG A 62 -12.79 -0.48 1.56
N LEU A 63 -12.47 0.71 2.06
CA LEU A 63 -11.69 1.70 1.35
C LEU A 63 -10.27 1.66 1.90
N PHE A 64 -9.31 1.25 1.07
CA PHE A 64 -7.93 1.18 1.51
C PHE A 64 -7.24 2.52 1.30
N LEU A 65 -6.65 3.06 2.37
CA LEU A 65 -5.79 4.23 2.30
C LEU A 65 -4.34 3.77 2.41
N VAL A 66 -3.62 3.84 1.30
CA VAL A 66 -2.23 3.41 1.17
C VAL A 66 -1.34 4.65 1.25
N LEU A 67 -0.51 4.71 2.28
CA LEU A 67 0.36 5.85 2.57
C LEU A 67 1.81 5.46 2.34
N ILE A 68 2.51 6.21 1.50
CA ILE A 68 3.87 5.90 1.08
C ILE A 68 4.69 7.18 1.09
N ASP A 69 5.77 7.20 1.86
CA ASP A 69 6.80 8.23 1.76
C ASP A 69 7.96 7.66 0.94
N THR A 70 8.13 8.13 -0.29
CA THR A 70 9.18 7.65 -1.20
C THR A 70 10.58 8.08 -0.76
N ASN A 71 10.68 9.05 0.15
CA ASN A 71 11.95 9.45 0.76
C ASN A 71 12.31 8.55 1.94
N ASP A 72 11.31 8.10 2.71
CA ASP A 72 11.49 7.16 3.81
C ASP A 72 10.33 6.17 3.92
N PHE A 73 10.43 5.07 3.17
CA PHE A 73 9.44 3.99 3.16
C PHE A 73 9.17 3.45 4.57
N SER A 74 10.19 3.38 5.44
CA SER A 74 10.06 2.86 6.81
C SER A 74 9.24 3.78 7.72
N SER A 75 9.25 5.09 7.45
CA SER A 75 8.50 6.09 8.18
C SER A 75 7.16 6.46 7.54
N SER A 76 6.70 5.75 6.51
CA SER A 76 5.43 6.05 5.83
C SER A 76 4.23 6.14 6.78
N TRP A 77 4.28 5.44 7.92
CA TRP A 77 3.26 5.52 8.97
C TRP A 77 3.09 6.94 9.55
N LYS A 78 4.13 7.79 9.50
CA LYS A 78 4.08 9.18 9.98
C LYS A 78 3.16 10.04 9.11
N LEU A 79 2.96 9.69 7.83
CA LEU A 79 2.04 10.39 6.93
C LEU A 79 0.59 10.37 7.44
N LYS A 80 0.21 9.40 8.29
CA LYS A 80 -1.11 9.35 8.93
C LYS A 80 -1.45 10.60 9.74
N ARG A 81 -0.43 11.32 10.22
CA ARG A 81 -0.60 12.56 11.01
C ARG A 81 -0.63 13.82 10.15
N ASN A 82 -0.27 13.72 8.87
CA ASN A 82 -0.22 14.85 7.96
C ASN A 82 -1.60 15.09 7.33
N LEU A 83 -2.52 15.67 8.12
CA LEU A 83 -3.88 15.95 7.67
C LEU A 83 -3.90 16.89 6.46
N ASP A 84 -2.95 17.81 6.36
CA ASP A 84 -2.83 18.74 5.24
C ASP A 84 -2.59 18.02 3.91
N LEU A 85 -1.95 16.85 3.93
CA LEU A 85 -1.76 16.00 2.76
C LEU A 85 -2.92 15.02 2.54
N LEU A 86 -3.48 14.46 3.62
CA LEU A 86 -4.53 13.44 3.55
C LEU A 86 -5.87 14.03 3.10
N THR A 87 -6.30 15.12 3.72
CA THR A 87 -7.60 15.75 3.48
C THR A 87 -7.83 16.09 2.00
N PRO A 88 -6.93 16.82 1.28
CA PRO A 88 -7.17 17.13 -0.12
C PRO A 88 -7.20 15.88 -1.01
N THR A 89 -6.36 14.89 -0.73
CA THR A 89 -6.32 13.64 -1.52
C THR A 89 -7.60 12.84 -1.34
N ILE A 90 -8.09 12.71 -0.10
CA ILE A 90 -9.34 12.00 0.20
C ILE A 90 -10.54 12.75 -0.38
N ASN A 91 -10.61 14.08 -0.22
CA ASN A 91 -11.70 14.88 -0.77
C ASN A 91 -11.73 14.79 -2.30
N THR A 92 -10.59 14.89 -2.98
CA THR A 92 -10.52 14.71 -4.44
C THR A 92 -11.09 13.36 -4.87
N PHE A 93 -10.78 12.29 -4.13
CA PHE A 93 -11.34 10.97 -4.40
C PHE A 93 -12.85 10.94 -4.18
N LEU A 94 -13.35 11.50 -3.07
CA LEU A 94 -14.78 11.54 -2.75
C LEU A 94 -15.58 12.39 -3.74
N ASP A 95 -15.03 13.53 -4.17
CA ASP A 95 -15.66 14.42 -5.14
C ASP A 95 -15.77 13.77 -6.52
N ALA A 96 -14.76 12.98 -6.92
CA ALA A 96 -14.79 12.20 -8.15
C ALA A 96 -15.63 10.91 -8.04
N PHE A 97 -15.95 10.45 -6.82
CA PHE A 97 -16.57 9.15 -6.59
C PHE A 97 -17.93 8.98 -7.26
N SER A 98 -18.70 10.07 -7.41
CA SER A 98 -20.00 10.03 -8.10
C SER A 98 -19.91 9.57 -9.55
N SER A 99 -18.73 9.65 -10.17
CA SER A 99 -18.48 9.18 -11.54
C SER A 99 -18.18 7.67 -11.63
N LYS A 100 -17.91 6.99 -10.50
CA LYS A 100 -17.57 5.57 -10.47
C LYS A 100 -18.81 4.69 -10.53
N GLN A 101 -18.72 3.59 -11.29
CA GLN A 101 -19.77 2.59 -11.30
C GLN A 101 -19.54 1.56 -10.19
N ILE A 102 -20.63 1.05 -9.61
CA ILE A 102 -20.56 0.00 -8.58
C ILE A 102 -19.84 -1.26 -9.09
N SER A 103 -19.94 -1.55 -10.40
CA SER A 103 -19.21 -2.64 -11.05
C SER A 103 -17.70 -2.53 -10.88
N ASP A 104 -17.17 -1.30 -10.89
CA ASP A 104 -15.74 -1.04 -10.83
C ASP A 104 -15.19 -1.34 -9.43
N LEU A 105 -16.04 -1.15 -8.41
CA LEU A 105 -15.74 -1.41 -7.01
C LEU A 105 -15.86 -2.88 -6.63
N LYS A 106 -16.65 -3.66 -7.38
CA LYS A 106 -16.89 -5.07 -7.05
C LYS A 106 -15.62 -5.89 -7.23
N MET A 107 -15.20 -6.54 -6.16
CA MET A 107 -14.02 -7.39 -6.13
C MET A 107 -14.33 -8.77 -5.56
N ASN A 108 -13.74 -9.79 -6.17
CA ASN A 108 -13.81 -11.17 -5.71
C ASN A 108 -12.41 -11.62 -5.24
N PHE A 109 -12.34 -12.30 -4.11
CA PHE A 109 -11.08 -12.75 -3.50
C PHE A 109 -11.24 -14.08 -2.77
N ASN A 110 -10.13 -14.81 -2.62
CA ASN A 110 -10.10 -16.10 -1.94
C ASN A 110 -9.26 -16.01 -0.67
N TYR A 111 -9.83 -16.39 0.46
CA TYR A 111 -9.10 -16.37 1.71
C TYR A 111 -8.44 -17.73 2.00
N PRO A 112 -7.13 -17.79 2.31
CA PRO A 112 -6.45 -19.04 2.64
C PRO A 112 -7.18 -19.81 3.75
N GLY A 113 -7.39 -21.10 3.54
CA GLY A 113 -8.10 -21.97 4.50
C GLY A 113 -9.63 -21.90 4.41
N LYS A 114 -10.21 -21.12 3.49
CA LYS A 114 -11.65 -21.15 3.19
C LYS A 114 -11.89 -21.53 1.72
N PRO A 115 -12.75 -22.52 1.44
CA PRO A 115 -12.99 -22.99 0.06
C PRO A 115 -13.89 -22.05 -0.75
N GLN A 116 -14.55 -21.09 -0.10
CA GLN A 116 -15.48 -20.17 -0.74
C GLN A 116 -14.79 -18.89 -1.22
N THR A 117 -15.22 -18.41 -2.38
CA THR A 117 -14.86 -17.08 -2.88
C THR A 117 -15.75 -16.04 -2.22
N PHE A 118 -15.15 -14.94 -1.80
CA PHE A 118 -15.84 -13.80 -1.19
C PHE A 118 -15.94 -12.66 -2.20
N SER A 119 -16.96 -11.83 -2.03
CA SER A 119 -17.13 -10.60 -2.81
C SER A 119 -17.32 -9.41 -1.89
N ALA A 120 -16.68 -8.29 -2.22
CA ALA A 120 -16.83 -7.01 -1.51
C ALA A 120 -16.78 -5.84 -2.51
N LEU A 121 -17.28 -4.67 -2.10
CA LEU A 121 -17.02 -3.40 -2.79
C LEU A 121 -15.77 -2.78 -2.16
N THR A 122 -14.79 -2.44 -3.00
CA THR A 122 -13.53 -1.90 -2.53
C THR A 122 -13.01 -0.80 -3.45
N ASP A 123 -12.18 0.05 -2.90
CA ASP A 123 -11.33 0.95 -3.68
C ASP A 123 -10.02 1.22 -2.93
N VAL A 124 -9.06 1.82 -3.62
CA VAL A 124 -7.75 2.17 -3.05
C VAL A 124 -7.43 3.62 -3.33
N ILE A 125 -7.12 4.37 -2.27
CA ILE A 125 -6.59 5.72 -2.32
C ILE A 125 -5.10 5.65 -2.00
N PHE A 126 -4.27 6.16 -2.91
CA PHE A 126 -2.84 6.29 -2.69
C PHE A 126 -2.50 7.72 -2.27
N VAL A 127 -1.73 7.85 -1.20
CA VAL A 127 -1.09 9.10 -0.79
C VAL A 127 0.40 8.86 -0.84
N VAL A 128 1.05 9.41 -1.86
CA VAL A 128 2.48 9.25 -2.10
C VAL A 128 3.15 10.62 -1.92
N LYS A 129 4.22 10.65 -1.13
CA LYS A 129 5.05 11.83 -0.86
C LYS A 129 6.48 11.62 -1.35
#